data_AF-A0A2V9QLJ8-F1
#
_entry.id   AF-A0A2V9QLJ8-F1
#
_cell.length_a   1.000
_cell.length_b   1.000
_cell.length_c   1.000
_cell.angle_alpha   90.00
_cell.angle_beta   90.00
_cell.angle_gamma   90.00
#
_symmetry.space_group_name_H-M   'P 1'
#
loop_
_entity.id
_entity.type
_entity.pdbx_description
1 polymer ?
#
loop_
_entity_poly.entity_id
_entity_poly.type
_entity_poly.pdbx_seq_one_letter_code
_entity_poly.pdbx_strand_id
1 'polypeptide(L)'
;MPVITALAWWAAQKDSPPAKTWLADVAMPAAIVMAIAFVALGYYFWRVTGSPFTTPYQVNMRTYGLIYFPWEKATAGDGFIRSIYPDGPSAGWKTLALKHPLQLQTLKAGVIWLFYFGPLLTLPWLAWLLRLRRVSFHKALTTDIRLLFLICLATYFSCMLTIYTGQPHYVAPLVAVFYAITVLIMRDLYHMSSTASPGRFVARSVPLICAVLFMARMAAPLVGMTPEPTWVRTWCSQDEQNLRRAQILLQLKQTPGDHLVVVRYRPDHDFILDEWVYNEADIEGSKVIWARDMGVENTELLRYFSQRHAWLVEPDYNPPKLTPYVQ
;
A
#
# COMPACT_ATOMS: atom_id res chain seq x y z
N MET A 1 12.41 -8.58 12.14
CA MET A 1 13.76 -9.14 12.43
C MET A 1 14.75 -8.09 12.93
N PRO A 2 14.94 -6.91 12.30
CA PRO A 2 15.96 -5.92 12.72
C PRO A 2 15.75 -5.34 14.13
N VAL A 3 14.48 -5.14 14.52
CA VAL A 3 14.12 -4.61 15.85
C VAL A 3 14.42 -5.63 16.94
N ILE A 4 14.12 -6.91 16.72
CA ILE A 4 14.43 -8.00 17.67
C ILE A 4 15.94 -8.14 17.83
N THR A 5 16.71 -8.07 16.74
CA THR A 5 18.18 -8.09 16.81
C THR A 5 18.75 -6.86 17.50
N ALA A 6 18.18 -5.67 17.29
CA ALA A 6 18.59 -4.45 17.99
C ALA A 6 18.27 -4.51 19.49
N LEU A 7 17.11 -5.06 19.87
CA LEU A 7 16.72 -5.27 21.26
C LEU A 7 17.60 -6.33 21.94
N ALA A 8 17.92 -7.43 21.25
CA ALA A 8 18.83 -8.46 21.75
C ALA A 8 20.26 -7.93 21.90
N TRP A 9 20.73 -7.11 20.95
CA TRP A 9 22.02 -6.45 21.05
C TRP A 9 22.07 -5.43 22.19
N TRP A 10 21.02 -4.63 22.37
CA TRP A 10 20.90 -3.70 23.50
C TRP A 10 20.90 -4.42 24.85
N ALA A 11 20.17 -5.54 24.96
CA ALA A 11 20.17 -6.38 26.17
C ALA A 11 21.57 -6.89 26.53
N ALA A 12 22.44 -7.09 25.53
CA ALA A 12 23.82 -7.54 25.71
C ALA A 12 24.83 -6.42 26.04
N GLN A 13 24.41 -5.14 26.08
CA GLN A 13 25.31 -4.04 26.45
C GLN A 13 25.43 -3.86 27.96
N LYS A 14 26.56 -3.31 28.41
CA LYS A 14 26.88 -3.10 29.84
C LYS A 14 25.88 -2.21 30.59
N ASP A 15 25.19 -1.31 29.87
CA ASP A 15 24.23 -0.36 30.43
C ASP A 15 22.78 -0.85 30.33
N SER A 16 22.56 -2.16 30.08
CA SER A 16 21.23 -2.72 29.98
C SER A 16 20.54 -2.83 31.36
N PRO A 17 19.20 -2.66 31.42
CA PRO A 17 18.47 -2.89 32.66
C PRO A 17 18.67 -4.34 33.14
N PRO A 18 18.51 -4.62 34.44
CA PRO A 18 18.64 -5.96 34.99
C PRO A 18 17.84 -6.98 34.16
N ALA A 19 18.42 -8.16 33.92
CA ALA A 19 17.82 -9.17 33.03
C ALA A 19 16.35 -9.48 33.39
N LYS A 20 16.00 -9.45 34.69
CA LYS A 20 14.62 -9.61 35.16
C LYS A 20 13.68 -8.52 34.65
N THR A 21 14.11 -7.26 34.69
CA THR A 21 13.36 -6.10 34.19
C THR A 21 13.21 -6.17 32.68
N TRP A 22 14.29 -6.47 31.95
CA TRP A 22 14.23 -6.63 30.49
C TRP A 22 13.29 -7.78 30.07
N LEU A 23 13.35 -8.92 30.76
CA LEU A 23 12.46 -10.06 30.50
C LEU A 23 11.00 -9.72 30.79
N ALA A 24 10.72 -9.10 31.95
CA ALA A 24 9.36 -8.80 32.39
C ALA A 24 8.71 -7.66 31.58
N ASP A 25 9.47 -6.61 31.25
CA ASP A 25 8.90 -5.38 30.71
C ASP A 25 8.98 -5.30 29.18
N VAL A 26 9.88 -6.07 28.56
CA VAL A 26 10.12 -6.01 27.10
C VAL A 26 9.89 -7.36 26.44
N ALA A 27 10.65 -8.38 26.83
CA ALA A 27 10.67 -9.64 26.09
C ALA A 27 9.37 -10.45 26.24
N MET A 28 8.86 -10.58 27.46
CA MET A 28 7.64 -11.34 27.74
C MET A 28 6.39 -10.69 27.12
N PRO A 29 6.12 -9.38 27.28
CA PRO A 29 5.00 -8.74 26.60
C PRO A 29 5.08 -8.86 25.08
N ALA A 30 6.27 -8.64 24.50
CA ALA A 30 6.47 -8.80 23.06
C ALA A 30 6.22 -10.25 22.62
N ALA A 31 6.72 -11.24 23.35
CA ALA A 31 6.50 -12.65 23.05
C ALA A 31 5.02 -13.04 23.15
N ILE A 32 4.30 -12.54 24.16
CA ILE A 32 2.85 -12.78 24.32
C ILE A 32 2.08 -12.19 23.14
N VAL A 33 2.33 -10.93 22.79
CA VAL A 33 1.68 -10.26 21.65
C VAL A 33 1.96 -11.01 20.35
N MET A 34 3.22 -11.40 20.12
CA MET A 34 3.60 -12.18 18.94
C MET A 34 2.93 -13.55 18.93
N ALA A 35 2.87 -14.25 20.07
CA ALA A 35 2.22 -15.55 20.17
C ALA A 35 0.72 -15.47 19.88
N ILE A 36 0.02 -14.48 20.43
CA ILE A 36 -1.40 -14.23 20.14
C ILE A 36 -1.59 -13.97 18.64
N ALA A 37 -0.75 -13.13 18.04
CA ALA A 37 -0.81 -12.84 16.62
C ALA A 37 -0.57 -14.08 15.75
N PHE A 38 0.45 -14.90 16.08
CA PHE A 38 0.75 -16.14 15.36
C PHE A 38 -0.39 -17.16 15.47
N VAL A 39 -0.99 -17.33 16.66
CA VAL A 39 -2.12 -18.25 16.85
C VAL A 39 -3.34 -17.76 16.07
N ALA A 40 -3.67 -16.47 16.13
CA ALA A 40 -4.79 -15.89 15.40
C ALA A 40 -4.61 -16.01 13.88
N LEU A 41 -3.41 -15.71 13.37
CA LEU A 41 -3.08 -15.86 11.95
C LEU A 41 -3.11 -17.33 11.51
N GLY A 42 -2.54 -18.23 12.31
CA GLY A 42 -2.58 -19.67 12.02
C GLY A 42 -4.01 -20.21 11.98
N TYR A 43 -4.87 -19.76 12.89
CA TYR A 43 -6.29 -20.09 12.85
C TYR A 43 -6.98 -19.54 11.59
N TYR A 44 -6.73 -18.27 11.24
CA TYR A 44 -7.27 -17.67 10.02
C TYR A 44 -6.81 -18.43 8.76
N PHE A 45 -5.52 -18.75 8.65
CA PHE A 45 -4.99 -19.54 7.53
C PHE A 45 -5.65 -20.91 7.46
N TRP A 46 -5.77 -21.60 8.59
CA TRP A 46 -6.44 -22.90 8.65
C TRP A 46 -7.90 -22.84 8.18
N ARG A 47 -8.65 -21.78 8.55
CA ARG A 47 -10.03 -21.60 8.10
C ARG A 47 -10.17 -21.32 6.61
N VAL A 48 -9.18 -20.69 5.98
CA VAL A 48 -9.23 -20.31 4.55
C VAL A 48 -8.60 -21.36 3.64
N THR A 49 -7.46 -21.94 4.03
CA THR A 49 -6.66 -22.82 3.16
C THR A 49 -6.62 -24.27 3.65
N GLY A 50 -7.25 -24.58 4.79
CA GLY A 50 -7.17 -25.89 5.44
C GLY A 50 -5.84 -26.16 6.15
N SER A 51 -4.90 -25.21 6.15
CA SER A 51 -3.58 -25.37 6.79
C SER A 51 -3.15 -24.11 7.55
N PRO A 52 -2.68 -24.22 8.81
CA PRO A 52 -2.19 -23.07 9.58
C PRO A 52 -0.87 -22.50 9.05
N PHE A 53 -0.20 -23.19 8.12
CA PHE A 53 1.08 -22.78 7.55
C PHE A 53 1.00 -22.38 6.08
N THR A 54 -0.16 -22.59 5.43
CA THR A 54 -0.37 -22.16 4.04
C THR A 54 -1.15 -20.86 4.05
N THR A 55 -0.48 -19.75 3.70
CA THR A 55 -1.15 -18.45 3.69
C THR A 55 -2.08 -18.32 2.47
N PRO A 56 -3.18 -17.58 2.55
CA PRO A 56 -4.02 -17.27 1.38
C PRO A 56 -3.21 -16.63 0.24
N TYR A 57 -2.17 -15.89 0.60
CA TYR A 57 -1.26 -15.28 -0.36
C TYR A 57 -0.43 -16.31 -1.14
N GLN A 58 0.06 -17.35 -0.48
CA GLN A 58 0.77 -18.44 -1.17
C GLN A 58 -0.16 -19.18 -2.15
N VAL A 59 -1.43 -19.37 -1.78
CA VAL A 59 -2.43 -19.95 -2.69
C VAL A 59 -2.62 -19.03 -3.89
N ASN A 60 -2.90 -17.74 -3.65
CA ASN A 60 -3.05 -16.73 -4.71
C ASN A 60 -1.85 -16.68 -5.67
N MET A 61 -0.62 -16.69 -5.12
CA MET A 61 0.61 -16.70 -5.91
C MET A 61 0.74 -17.96 -6.79
N ARG A 62 0.41 -19.13 -6.24
CA ARG A 62 0.46 -20.40 -6.98
C ARG A 62 -0.60 -20.48 -8.07
N THR A 63 -1.81 -19.97 -7.79
CA THR A 63 -2.92 -19.95 -8.75
C THR A 63 -2.62 -19.00 -9.91
N TYR A 64 -2.19 -17.77 -9.61
CA TYR A 64 -2.10 -16.70 -10.62
C TYR A 64 -0.68 -16.43 -11.14
N GLY A 65 0.32 -17.17 -10.66
CA GLY A 65 1.71 -17.00 -11.09
C GLY A 65 2.36 -15.69 -10.65
N LEU A 66 1.86 -15.08 -9.56
CA LEU A 66 2.44 -13.89 -8.96
C LEU A 66 3.69 -14.25 -8.15
N ILE A 67 4.73 -13.44 -8.30
CA ILE A 67 5.92 -13.48 -7.44
C ILE A 67 6.15 -12.12 -6.79
N TYR A 68 6.73 -12.11 -5.59
CA TYR A 68 7.06 -10.90 -4.84
C TYR A 68 8.56 -10.69 -4.70
N PHE A 69 9.35 -11.75 -4.74
CA PHE A 69 10.78 -11.67 -4.53
C PHE A 69 11.57 -12.07 -5.79
N PRO A 70 12.76 -11.48 -6.01
CA PRO A 70 13.50 -11.72 -7.24
C PRO A 70 14.00 -13.17 -7.39
N TRP A 71 14.16 -13.89 -6.27
CA TRP A 71 14.60 -15.29 -6.24
C TRP A 71 13.48 -16.31 -6.45
N GLU A 72 12.22 -15.89 -6.51
CA GLU A 72 11.10 -16.79 -6.75
C GLU A 72 11.01 -17.21 -8.23
N LYS A 73 10.63 -18.47 -8.47
CA LYS A 73 10.38 -18.97 -9.82
C LYS A 73 9.02 -18.45 -10.28
N ALA A 74 9.01 -17.70 -11.38
CA ALA A 74 7.77 -17.26 -11.99
C ALA A 74 7.10 -18.47 -12.66
N THR A 75 5.81 -18.62 -12.47
CA THR A 75 4.98 -19.56 -13.22
C THR A 75 4.05 -18.76 -14.13
N ALA A 76 3.70 -19.30 -15.29
CA ALA A 76 2.64 -18.71 -16.08
C ALA A 76 1.33 -18.88 -15.29
N GLY A 77 0.56 -17.80 -15.13
CA GLY A 77 -0.81 -17.92 -14.66
C GLY A 77 -1.63 -18.78 -15.61
N ASP A 78 -2.71 -19.37 -15.13
CA ASP A 78 -3.64 -20.13 -15.94
C ASP A 78 -4.78 -19.25 -16.51
N GLY A 79 -5.51 -19.82 -17.48
CA GLY A 79 -6.73 -19.25 -18.05
C GLY A 79 -6.64 -17.76 -18.38
N PHE A 80 -7.56 -17.00 -17.80
CA PHE A 80 -7.74 -15.57 -18.03
C PHE A 80 -6.54 -14.71 -17.57
N ILE A 81 -5.83 -15.09 -16.50
CA ILE A 81 -4.65 -14.30 -16.07
C ILE A 81 -3.57 -14.32 -17.14
N ARG A 82 -3.43 -15.42 -17.88
CA ARG A 82 -2.49 -15.50 -19.01
C ARG A 82 -2.91 -14.62 -20.19
N SER A 83 -4.20 -14.37 -20.40
CA SER A 83 -4.64 -13.49 -21.49
C SER A 83 -4.35 -12.02 -21.19
N ILE A 84 -4.44 -11.59 -19.92
CA ILE A 84 -4.00 -10.24 -19.52
C ILE A 84 -2.47 -10.14 -19.48
N TYR A 85 -1.80 -11.17 -18.95
CA TYR A 85 -0.37 -11.18 -18.72
C TYR A 85 0.30 -12.37 -19.45
N PRO A 86 0.53 -12.28 -20.78
CA PRO A 86 1.10 -13.37 -21.57
C PRO A 86 2.46 -13.87 -21.05
N ASP A 87 3.30 -12.93 -20.60
CA ASP A 87 4.62 -13.22 -20.03
C ASP A 87 4.58 -13.52 -18.52
N GLY A 88 3.39 -13.45 -17.91
CA GLY A 88 3.15 -13.56 -16.48
C GLY A 88 3.08 -12.18 -15.79
N PRO A 89 2.23 -12.04 -14.74
CA PRO A 89 1.89 -10.74 -14.15
C PRO A 89 3.09 -10.01 -13.51
N SER A 90 4.16 -10.74 -13.21
CA SER A 90 5.36 -10.22 -12.55
C SER A 90 6.59 -10.14 -13.46
N ALA A 91 6.52 -10.52 -14.73
CA ALA A 91 7.70 -10.72 -15.58
C ALA A 91 8.50 -9.44 -15.84
N GLY A 92 7.81 -8.34 -16.16
CA GLY A 92 8.44 -7.03 -16.33
C GLY A 92 9.12 -6.56 -15.06
N TRP A 93 8.43 -6.65 -13.91
CA TRP A 93 8.99 -6.29 -12.59
C TRP A 93 10.19 -7.15 -12.20
N LYS A 94 10.12 -8.46 -12.45
CA LYS A 94 11.23 -9.37 -12.20
C LYS A 94 12.45 -9.00 -13.04
N THR A 95 12.23 -8.72 -14.32
CA THR A 95 13.30 -8.33 -15.25
C THR A 95 13.93 -7.00 -14.82
N LEU A 96 13.13 -6.01 -14.43
CA LEU A 96 13.63 -4.74 -13.88
C LEU A 96 14.44 -4.97 -12.58
N ALA A 97 13.94 -5.80 -11.67
CA ALA A 97 14.62 -6.11 -10.41
C ALA A 97 15.99 -6.80 -10.62
N LEU A 98 16.08 -7.71 -11.59
CA LEU A 98 17.31 -8.46 -11.87
C LEU A 98 18.31 -7.69 -12.73
N LYS A 99 17.86 -6.95 -13.74
CA LYS A 99 18.74 -6.22 -14.68
C LYS A 99 19.09 -4.82 -14.20
N HIS A 100 18.18 -4.14 -13.50
CA HIS A 100 18.34 -2.74 -13.08
C HIS A 100 17.95 -2.53 -11.60
N PRO A 101 18.58 -3.24 -10.65
CA PRO A 101 18.22 -3.14 -9.23
C PRO A 101 18.33 -1.72 -8.69
N LEU A 102 19.36 -0.96 -9.07
CA LEU A 102 19.52 0.44 -8.63
C LEU A 102 18.40 1.34 -9.16
N GLN A 103 17.96 1.13 -10.41
CA GLN A 103 16.84 1.87 -10.99
C GLN A 103 15.54 1.58 -10.24
N LEU A 104 15.27 0.31 -9.94
CA LEU A 104 14.10 -0.09 -9.15
C LEU A 104 14.12 0.55 -7.77
N GLN A 105 15.26 0.50 -7.05
CA GLN A 105 15.38 1.10 -5.72
C GLN A 105 15.23 2.64 -5.77
N THR A 106 15.75 3.28 -6.81
CA THR A 106 15.57 4.73 -7.02
C THR A 106 14.11 5.08 -7.27
N LEU A 107 13.40 4.28 -8.07
CA LEU A 107 11.98 4.46 -8.34
C LEU A 107 11.15 4.30 -7.05
N LYS A 108 11.44 3.27 -6.24
CA LYS A 108 10.81 3.06 -4.91
C LYS A 108 11.01 4.26 -4.00
N ALA A 109 12.26 4.71 -3.85
CA ALA A 109 12.60 5.86 -3.04
C ALA A 109 11.90 7.13 -3.56
N GLY A 110 11.82 7.31 -4.88
CA GLY A 110 11.12 8.42 -5.53
C GLY A 110 9.62 8.44 -5.24
N VAL A 111 8.94 7.28 -5.32
CA VAL A 111 7.51 7.15 -5.01
C VAL A 111 7.23 7.46 -3.53
N ILE A 112 8.02 6.89 -2.61
CA ILE A 112 7.91 7.18 -1.17
C ILE A 112 8.19 8.66 -0.90
N TRP A 113 9.25 9.22 -1.49
CA TRP A 113 9.61 10.62 -1.34
C TRP A 113 8.48 11.54 -1.81
N LEU A 114 7.97 11.33 -3.02
CA LEU A 114 6.95 12.18 -3.62
C LEU A 114 5.63 12.14 -2.84
N PHE A 115 5.29 10.98 -2.27
CA PHE A 115 4.08 10.81 -1.46
C PHE A 115 4.21 11.42 -0.07
N TYR A 116 5.29 11.12 0.67
CA TYR A 116 5.40 11.49 2.08
C TYR A 116 6.08 12.84 2.34
N PHE A 117 6.94 13.30 1.44
CA PHE A 117 7.74 14.51 1.65
C PHE A 117 7.51 15.55 0.56
N GLY A 118 7.70 15.14 -0.70
CA GLY A 118 7.73 16.01 -1.86
C GLY A 118 8.77 17.14 -1.74
N PRO A 119 8.78 18.10 -2.67
CA PRO A 119 9.72 19.21 -2.65
C PRO A 119 9.61 20.06 -1.37
N LEU A 120 8.40 20.29 -0.86
CA LEU A 120 8.17 21.19 0.28
C LEU A 120 8.78 20.65 1.58
N LEU A 121 8.48 19.42 1.97
CA LEU A 121 9.05 18.84 3.19
C LEU A 121 10.50 18.42 3.01
N THR A 122 11.08 18.51 1.81
CA THR A 122 12.52 18.35 1.61
C THR A 122 13.32 19.59 2.05
N LEU A 123 12.69 20.78 2.07
CA LEU A 123 13.37 22.04 2.42
C LEU A 123 13.95 22.06 3.84
N PRO A 124 13.22 21.64 4.91
CA PRO A 124 13.80 21.54 6.25
C PRO A 124 15.01 20.60 6.30
N TRP A 125 14.95 19.49 5.58
CA TRP A 125 16.02 18.51 5.54
C TRP A 125 17.27 19.07 4.85
N LEU A 126 17.12 19.74 3.72
CA LEU A 126 18.24 20.40 3.03
C LEU A 126 18.85 21.51 3.90
N ALA A 127 18.02 22.36 4.52
CA ALA A 127 18.49 23.40 5.42
C ALA A 127 19.28 22.83 6.61
N TRP A 128 18.82 21.70 7.15
CA TRP A 128 19.48 20.99 8.24
C TRP A 128 20.78 20.31 7.80
N LEU A 129 20.83 19.67 6.62
CA LEU A 129 22.04 19.07 6.06
C LEU A 129 23.13 20.12 5.76
N LEU A 130 22.76 21.26 5.18
CA LEU A 130 23.70 22.37 4.94
C LEU A 130 24.30 22.88 6.26
N ARG A 131 23.55 22.79 7.36
CA ARG A 131 24.05 23.09 8.71
C ARG A 131 25.02 22.04 9.23
N LEU A 132 24.87 20.75 8.93
CA LEU A 132 25.82 19.70 9.38
C LEU A 132 27.25 19.97 8.90
N ARG A 133 27.45 20.79 7.87
CA ARG A 133 28.78 21.25 7.45
C ARG A 133 29.47 22.18 8.46
N ARG A 134 28.70 22.80 9.37
CA ARG A 134 29.16 23.81 10.33
C ARG A 134 29.16 23.31 11.79
N VAL A 135 28.57 22.16 12.07
CA VAL A 135 28.47 21.56 13.41
C VAL A 135 28.90 20.10 13.31
N SER A 136 29.64 19.59 14.31
CA SER A 136 30.00 18.17 14.35
C SER A 136 28.77 17.27 14.21
N PHE A 137 28.80 16.35 13.24
CA PHE A 137 27.72 15.42 12.89
C PHE A 137 27.15 14.68 14.12
N HIS A 138 28.01 14.29 15.06
CA HIS A 138 27.62 13.59 16.28
C HIS A 138 26.76 14.42 17.23
N LYS A 139 26.94 15.74 17.27
CA LYS A 139 26.14 16.65 18.11
C LYS A 139 24.76 16.91 17.51
N ALA A 140 24.63 16.84 16.19
CA ALA A 140 23.36 17.06 15.50
C ALA A 140 22.45 15.83 15.51
N LEU A 141 23.01 14.62 15.45
CA LEU A 141 22.24 13.39 15.61
C LEU A 141 22.06 13.05 17.09
N THR A 142 20.98 13.56 17.69
CA THR A 142 20.53 13.11 19.02
C THR A 142 20.17 11.63 19.02
N THR A 143 20.16 11.00 20.19
CA THR A 143 19.79 9.58 20.35
C THR A 143 18.43 9.27 19.74
N ASP A 144 17.45 10.17 19.94
CA ASP A 144 16.10 10.05 19.38
C ASP A 144 16.12 10.02 17.85
N ILE A 145 16.83 10.96 17.22
CA ILE A 145 16.94 11.04 15.76
C ILE A 145 17.63 9.78 15.21
N ARG A 146 18.67 9.27 15.88
CA ARG A 146 19.36 8.03 15.49
C ARG A 146 18.40 6.84 15.53
N LEU A 147 17.62 6.71 16.60
CA LEU A 147 16.64 5.62 16.73
C LEU A 147 15.60 5.68 15.62
N LEU A 148 15.03 6.87 15.35
CA LEU A 148 14.05 7.06 14.28
C LEU A 148 14.63 6.74 12.89
N PHE A 149 15.88 7.13 12.62
CA PHE A 149 16.56 6.74 11.38
C PHE A 149 16.79 5.23 11.27
N LEU A 150 17.16 4.56 12.36
CA LEU A 150 17.32 3.11 12.36
C LEU A 150 16.00 2.39 12.09
N ILE A 151 14.88 2.89 12.64
CA ILE A 151 13.53 2.38 12.34
C ILE A 151 13.22 2.56 10.85
N CYS A 152 13.44 3.76 10.30
CA CYS A 152 13.26 4.01 8.87
C CYS A 152 14.10 3.06 8.01
N LEU A 153 15.39 2.89 8.32
CA LEU A 153 16.29 2.04 7.56
C LEU A 153 15.89 0.56 7.64
N ALA A 154 15.55 0.06 8.83
CA ALA A 154 15.12 -1.31 9.04
C ALA A 154 13.84 -1.65 8.25
N THR A 155 12.85 -0.76 8.30
CA THR A 155 11.59 -0.94 7.57
C THR A 155 11.80 -0.77 6.07
N TYR A 156 12.58 0.24 5.64
CA TYR A 156 12.93 0.42 4.23
C TYR A 156 13.58 -0.84 3.67
N PHE A 157 14.62 -1.36 4.33
CA PHE A 157 15.31 -2.58 3.89
C PHE A 157 14.34 -3.77 3.78
N SER A 158 13.41 -3.91 4.72
CA SER A 158 12.40 -4.98 4.70
C SER A 158 11.47 -4.86 3.49
N CYS A 159 10.99 -3.64 3.17
CA CYS A 159 10.11 -3.40 2.02
C CYS A 159 10.86 -3.48 0.68
N MET A 160 12.17 -3.16 0.66
CA MET A 160 12.98 -3.12 -0.55
C MET A 160 13.33 -4.49 -1.14
N LEU A 161 13.12 -5.58 -0.39
CA LEU A 161 13.33 -6.95 -0.85
C LEU A 161 12.38 -7.39 -1.98
N THR A 162 11.23 -6.73 -2.10
CA THR A 162 10.21 -7.06 -3.11
C THR A 162 10.61 -6.58 -4.52
N ILE A 163 10.06 -7.17 -5.57
CA ILE A 163 10.30 -6.74 -6.97
C ILE A 163 9.42 -5.57 -7.41
N TYR A 164 8.33 -5.30 -6.69
CA TYR A 164 7.42 -4.21 -6.99
C TYR A 164 7.92 -2.89 -6.42
N THR A 165 7.64 -1.80 -7.11
CA THR A 165 7.84 -0.43 -6.58
C THR A 165 7.09 -0.21 -5.26
N GLY A 166 5.97 -0.92 -5.08
CA GLY A 166 5.13 -0.86 -3.89
C GLY A 166 4.29 0.41 -3.87
N GLN A 167 3.07 0.31 -3.36
CA GLN A 167 2.25 1.50 -3.13
C GLN A 167 2.69 2.18 -1.84
N PRO A 168 2.64 3.53 -1.75
CA PRO A 168 3.10 4.26 -0.58
C PRO A 168 2.48 3.76 0.74
N HIS A 169 1.23 3.29 0.71
CA HIS A 169 0.54 2.81 1.90
C HIS A 169 1.20 1.57 2.55
N TYR A 170 2.02 0.81 1.84
CA TYR A 170 2.77 -0.33 2.42
C TYR A 170 3.82 0.11 3.46
N VAL A 171 4.26 1.36 3.42
CA VAL A 171 5.15 1.95 4.44
C VAL A 171 4.43 2.94 5.34
N ALA A 172 3.09 2.99 5.32
CA ALA A 172 2.29 3.89 6.16
C ALA A 172 2.59 3.81 7.67
N PRO A 173 3.00 2.66 8.26
CA PRO A 173 3.41 2.63 9.66
C PRO A 173 4.59 3.56 9.99
N LEU A 174 5.38 3.99 9.01
CA LEU A 174 6.47 4.95 9.19
C LEU A 174 6.02 6.42 9.19
N VAL A 175 4.76 6.73 8.89
CA VAL A 175 4.26 8.11 8.83
C VAL A 175 4.63 8.89 10.08
N ALA A 176 4.30 8.35 11.26
CA ALA A 176 4.61 9.01 12.53
C ALA A 176 6.12 9.27 12.70
N VAL A 177 6.97 8.33 12.26
CA VAL A 177 8.42 8.44 12.31
C VAL A 177 8.93 9.52 11.36
N PHE A 178 8.44 9.56 10.11
CA PHE A 178 8.80 10.57 9.12
C PHE A 178 8.49 11.99 9.59
N TYR A 179 7.28 12.19 10.12
CA TYR A 179 6.86 13.49 10.64
C TYR A 179 7.56 13.85 11.94
N ALA A 180 7.81 12.89 12.85
CA ALA A 180 8.59 13.13 14.05
C ALA A 180 10.00 13.65 13.71
N ILE A 181 10.71 12.99 12.78
CA ILE A 181 12.03 13.47 12.36
C ILE A 181 11.92 14.88 11.73
N THR A 182 10.94 15.10 10.85
CA THR A 182 10.75 16.39 10.18
C THR A 182 10.47 17.52 11.18
N VAL A 183 9.63 17.28 12.18
CA VAL A 183 9.33 18.23 13.26
C VAL A 183 10.54 18.47 14.15
N LEU A 184 11.29 17.42 14.52
CA LEU A 184 12.52 17.57 15.30
C LEU A 184 13.56 18.40 14.56
N ILE A 185 13.73 18.18 13.26
CA ILE A 185 14.60 18.98 12.38
C ILE A 185 14.15 20.44 12.35
N MET A 186 12.84 20.70 12.17
CA MET A 186 12.32 22.08 12.16
C MET A 186 12.46 22.77 13.51
N ARG A 187 12.24 22.05 14.63
CA ARG A 187 12.45 22.56 15.99
C ARG A 187 13.91 22.99 16.19
N ASP A 188 14.83 22.14 15.77
CA ASP A 188 16.27 22.39 15.84
C ASP A 188 16.67 23.63 15.00
N LEU A 189 16.15 23.76 13.78
CA LEU A 189 16.30 24.96 12.93
C LEU A 189 15.71 26.22 13.57
N TYR A 190 14.58 26.11 14.29
CA TYR A 190 13.90 27.24 14.92
C TYR A 190 14.66 27.81 16.11
N HIS A 191 15.12 26.95 17.04
CA HIS A 191 15.75 27.40 18.29
C HIS A 191 17.17 27.93 18.10
N MET A 192 17.88 27.49 17.05
CA MET A 192 19.28 27.85 16.84
C MET A 192 19.50 29.11 16.01
N SER A 193 18.41 29.77 15.63
CA SER A 193 18.38 30.93 14.76
C SER A 193 18.26 32.22 15.59
N SER A 194 19.10 33.23 15.31
CA SER A 194 18.80 34.62 15.68
C SER A 194 17.45 35.04 15.06
N THR A 195 16.86 36.14 15.51
CA THR A 195 15.51 36.60 15.14
C THR A 195 15.27 36.75 13.64
N ALA A 196 16.32 36.84 12.81
CA ALA A 196 16.24 36.98 11.35
C ALA A 196 16.95 35.86 10.56
N SER A 197 17.20 34.67 11.13
CA SER A 197 17.94 33.63 10.40
C SER A 197 17.07 32.78 9.45
N PRO A 198 17.63 32.28 8.33
CA PRO A 198 16.95 31.40 7.38
C PRO A 198 16.30 30.16 8.02
N GLY A 199 16.83 29.65 9.15
CA GLY A 199 16.28 28.49 9.85
C GLY A 199 14.88 28.71 10.43
N ARG A 200 14.65 29.87 11.08
CA ARG A 200 13.31 30.27 11.54
C ARG A 200 12.34 30.50 10.39
N PHE A 201 12.82 31.09 9.30
CA PHE A 201 12.01 31.31 8.10
C PHE A 201 11.50 29.98 7.54
N VAL A 202 12.38 28.98 7.36
CA VAL A 202 11.99 27.64 6.88
C VAL A 202 11.02 26.96 7.87
N ALA A 203 11.34 26.95 9.16
CA ALA A 203 10.53 26.28 10.18
C ALA A 203 9.11 26.88 10.32
N ARG A 204 8.91 28.17 10.01
CA ARG A 204 7.59 28.82 10.00
C ARG A 204 6.88 28.71 8.66
N SER A 205 7.61 28.86 7.56
CA SER A 205 7.01 28.91 6.22
C SER A 205 6.53 27.54 5.76
N VAL A 206 7.24 26.46 6.09
CA VAL A 206 6.87 25.10 5.64
C VAL A 206 5.47 24.69 6.14
N PRO A 207 5.14 24.77 7.45
CA PRO A 207 3.79 24.47 7.92
C PRO A 207 2.71 25.38 7.32
N LEU A 208 3.01 26.67 7.13
CA LEU A 208 2.08 27.61 6.51
C LEU A 208 1.78 27.22 5.06
N ILE A 209 2.81 26.90 4.28
CA ILE A 209 2.65 26.44 2.89
C ILE A 209 1.89 25.10 2.86
N CYS A 210 2.15 24.17 3.79
CA CYS A 210 1.35 22.94 3.92
C CYS A 210 -0.13 23.25 4.10
N ALA A 211 -0.49 24.20 4.98
CA ALA A 211 -1.87 24.61 5.19
C ALA A 211 -2.47 25.24 3.92
N VAL A 212 -1.74 26.12 3.24
CA VAL A 212 -2.18 26.73 1.97
C VAL A 212 -2.42 25.68 0.89
N LEU A 213 -1.49 24.73 0.72
CA LEU A 213 -1.62 23.64 -0.25
C LEU A 213 -2.81 22.74 0.07
N PHE A 214 -3.04 22.44 1.34
CA PHE A 214 -4.21 21.67 1.78
C PHE A 214 -5.51 22.40 1.44
N MET A 215 -5.61 23.70 1.75
CA MET A 215 -6.78 24.52 1.40
C MET A 215 -6.98 24.62 -0.11
N ALA A 216 -5.92 24.82 -0.88
CA ALA A 216 -5.97 24.83 -2.34
C ALA A 216 -6.48 23.48 -2.88
N ARG A 217 -6.01 22.36 -2.32
CA ARG A 217 -6.46 21.02 -2.72
C ARG A 217 -7.93 20.76 -2.40
N MET A 218 -8.44 21.30 -1.30
CA MET A 218 -9.87 21.23 -0.95
C MET A 218 -10.73 22.11 -1.87
N ALA A 219 -10.22 23.26 -2.30
CA ALA A 219 -10.93 24.16 -3.21
C ALA A 219 -10.86 23.72 -4.69
N ALA A 220 -9.88 22.90 -5.08
CA ALA A 220 -9.64 22.54 -6.48
C ALA A 220 -10.86 21.96 -7.23
N PRO A 221 -11.70 21.08 -6.63
CA PRO A 221 -12.92 20.60 -7.30
C PRO A 221 -13.93 21.70 -7.62
N LEU A 222 -13.97 22.80 -6.84
CA LEU A 222 -14.92 23.91 -7.03
C LEU A 222 -14.66 24.68 -8.34
N VAL A 223 -13.44 24.57 -8.88
CA VAL A 223 -13.02 25.23 -10.12
C VAL A 223 -12.74 24.22 -11.25
N GLY A 224 -13.20 22.97 -11.09
CA GLY A 224 -13.00 21.90 -12.08
C GLY A 224 -11.55 21.43 -12.22
N MET A 225 -10.70 21.67 -11.22
CA MET A 225 -9.28 21.27 -11.22
C MET A 225 -9.05 20.06 -10.31
N THR A 226 -9.72 18.95 -10.58
CA THR A 226 -9.45 17.69 -9.88
C THR A 226 -8.19 17.03 -10.44
N PRO A 227 -7.18 16.68 -9.60
CA PRO A 227 -6.04 15.90 -10.07
C PRO A 227 -6.51 14.56 -10.59
N GLU A 228 -6.15 14.23 -11.83
CA GLU A 228 -6.44 12.93 -12.42
C GLU A 228 -5.77 11.80 -11.63
N PRO A 229 -6.39 10.61 -11.55
CA PRO A 229 -5.74 9.42 -11.03
C PRO A 229 -4.45 9.12 -11.82
N THR A 230 -3.34 9.00 -11.10
CA THR A 230 -2.04 8.64 -11.69
C THR A 230 -1.46 7.44 -10.99
N TRP A 231 -0.76 6.58 -11.74
CA TRP A 231 -0.06 5.44 -11.15
C TRP A 231 1.00 5.89 -10.14
N VAL A 232 1.71 6.99 -10.43
CA VAL A 232 2.61 7.62 -9.47
C VAL A 232 1.75 8.42 -8.48
N ARG A 233 1.42 7.78 -7.35
CA ARG A 233 0.63 8.39 -6.28
C ARG A 233 1.45 9.45 -5.54
N THR A 234 0.84 10.60 -5.32
CA THR A 234 1.35 11.71 -4.51
C THR A 234 0.39 11.99 -3.36
N TRP A 235 0.72 12.92 -2.46
CA TRP A 235 -0.16 13.33 -1.37
C TRP A 235 -1.54 13.87 -1.82
N CYS A 236 -1.67 14.33 -3.07
CA CYS A 236 -2.90 14.93 -3.60
C CYS A 236 -3.62 14.06 -4.64
N SER A 237 -3.06 12.89 -4.97
CA SER A 237 -3.64 11.96 -5.94
C SER A 237 -5.02 11.48 -5.48
N GLN A 238 -5.92 11.27 -6.43
CA GLN A 238 -7.20 10.62 -6.19
C GLN A 238 -7.11 9.14 -6.56
N ASP A 239 -7.69 8.29 -5.72
CA ASP A 239 -7.94 6.90 -6.08
C ASP A 239 -9.28 6.80 -6.81
N GLU A 240 -9.32 5.95 -7.83
CA GLU A 240 -10.56 5.59 -8.51
C GLU A 240 -11.48 4.89 -7.51
N GLN A 241 -12.62 5.53 -7.21
CA GLN A 241 -13.54 5.07 -6.17
C GLN A 241 -14.58 4.07 -6.71
N ASN A 242 -14.50 3.68 -7.99
CA ASN A 242 -15.48 2.84 -8.67
C ASN A 242 -16.94 3.25 -8.40
N LEU A 243 -17.21 4.58 -8.38
CA LEU A 243 -18.52 5.12 -7.99
C LEU A 243 -19.66 4.60 -8.88
N ARG A 244 -19.36 4.37 -10.16
CA ARG A 244 -20.30 3.81 -11.13
C ARG A 244 -20.69 2.37 -10.78
N ARG A 245 -19.73 1.53 -10.41
CA ARG A 245 -20.00 0.20 -9.87
C ARG A 245 -20.82 0.28 -8.58
N ALA A 246 -20.47 1.20 -7.68
CA ALA A 246 -21.18 1.38 -6.41
C ALA A 246 -22.65 1.78 -6.62
N GLN A 247 -22.94 2.60 -7.63
CA GLN A 247 -24.32 2.97 -8.01
C GLN A 247 -25.11 1.74 -8.49
N ILE A 248 -24.55 0.93 -9.38
CA ILE A 248 -25.20 -0.31 -9.85
C ILE A 248 -25.38 -1.31 -8.70
N LEU A 249 -24.38 -1.46 -7.83
CA LEU A 249 -24.49 -2.29 -6.63
C LEU A 249 -25.64 -1.84 -5.73
N LEU A 250 -25.79 -0.53 -5.51
CA LEU A 250 -26.87 0.03 -4.71
C LEU A 250 -28.24 -0.24 -5.35
N GLN A 251 -28.35 -0.04 -6.66
CA GLN A 251 -29.56 -0.36 -7.42
C GLN A 251 -29.94 -1.83 -7.26
N LEU A 252 -29.02 -2.77 -7.47
CA LEU A 252 -29.27 -4.21 -7.34
C LEU A 252 -29.56 -4.63 -5.89
N LYS A 253 -28.95 -3.98 -4.89
CA LYS A 253 -29.28 -4.21 -3.48
C LYS A 253 -30.72 -3.80 -3.15
N GLN A 254 -31.28 -2.82 -3.86
CA GLN A 254 -32.67 -2.39 -3.68
C GLN A 254 -33.66 -3.24 -4.50
N THR A 255 -33.21 -3.86 -5.59
CA THR A 255 -34.03 -4.78 -6.38
C THR A 255 -34.32 -6.08 -5.60
N PRO A 256 -35.58 -6.58 -5.60
CA PRO A 256 -35.92 -7.87 -4.98
C PRO A 256 -35.16 -9.06 -5.59
N GLY A 257 -34.96 -10.11 -4.79
CA GLY A 257 -34.25 -11.32 -5.19
C GLY A 257 -32.72 -11.19 -5.14
N ASP A 258 -32.07 -12.30 -5.47
CA ASP A 258 -30.61 -12.41 -5.56
C ASP A 258 -30.15 -12.22 -6.99
N HIS A 259 -28.96 -11.65 -7.16
CA HIS A 259 -28.44 -11.20 -8.45
C HIS A 259 -27.07 -11.80 -8.74
N LEU A 260 -26.87 -12.24 -9.98
CA LEU A 260 -25.57 -12.57 -10.55
C LEU A 260 -25.28 -11.57 -11.67
N VAL A 261 -24.14 -10.89 -11.61
CA VAL A 261 -23.74 -9.85 -12.55
C VAL A 261 -22.50 -10.31 -13.29
N VAL A 262 -22.64 -10.57 -14.59
CA VAL A 262 -21.54 -10.87 -15.50
C VAL A 262 -20.99 -9.56 -16.07
N VAL A 263 -19.70 -9.31 -15.86
CA VAL A 263 -19.00 -8.09 -16.26
C VAL A 263 -18.24 -8.34 -17.57
N ARG A 264 -18.64 -7.64 -18.63
CA ARG A 264 -17.98 -7.69 -19.93
C ARG A 264 -17.18 -6.43 -20.16
N TYR A 265 -15.86 -6.58 -20.13
CA TYR A 265 -14.92 -5.52 -20.47
C TYR A 265 -14.70 -5.43 -21.98
N ARG A 266 -14.42 -4.23 -22.47
CA ARG A 266 -13.90 -4.02 -23.83
C ARG A 266 -12.44 -4.45 -23.92
N PRO A 267 -11.92 -4.74 -25.12
CA PRO A 267 -10.51 -5.12 -25.31
C PRO A 267 -9.51 -4.07 -24.83
N ASP A 268 -9.91 -2.79 -24.76
CA ASP A 268 -9.10 -1.64 -24.34
C ASP A 268 -9.29 -1.24 -22.87
N HIS A 269 -9.97 -2.05 -22.05
CA HIS A 269 -10.25 -1.75 -20.65
C HIS A 269 -8.98 -1.68 -19.77
N ASP A 270 -8.94 -0.73 -18.83
CA ASP A 270 -7.86 -0.61 -17.84
C ASP A 270 -8.12 -1.52 -16.63
N PHE A 271 -7.63 -2.76 -16.73
CA PHE A 271 -7.74 -3.76 -15.67
C PHE A 271 -6.96 -3.43 -14.37
N ILE A 272 -6.14 -2.36 -14.36
CA ILE A 272 -5.31 -2.00 -13.20
C ILE A 272 -6.05 -1.01 -12.31
N LEU A 273 -6.74 -0.04 -12.91
CA LEU A 273 -7.38 1.06 -12.18
C LEU A 273 -8.91 0.88 -12.03
N ASP A 274 -9.59 0.25 -12.99
CA ASP A 274 -11.06 0.18 -13.04
C ASP A 274 -11.60 -1.27 -12.94
N GLU A 275 -11.16 -2.04 -11.95
CA GLU A 275 -11.63 -3.42 -11.76
C GLU A 275 -12.99 -3.50 -11.04
N TRP A 276 -13.96 -4.18 -11.65
CA TRP A 276 -15.32 -4.35 -11.11
C TRP A 276 -15.58 -5.72 -10.50
N VAL A 277 -14.77 -6.74 -10.78
CA VAL A 277 -15.03 -8.12 -10.34
C VAL A 277 -14.35 -8.39 -9.00
N TYR A 278 -15.09 -8.13 -7.92
CA TYR A 278 -14.77 -8.55 -6.57
C TYR A 278 -16.06 -8.77 -5.75
N ASN A 279 -16.02 -9.73 -4.84
CA ASN A 279 -17.17 -10.17 -4.04
C ASN A 279 -16.88 -10.09 -2.54
N GLU A 280 -17.93 -10.19 -1.73
CA GLU A 280 -17.80 -10.43 -0.30
C GLU A 280 -17.20 -11.82 -0.04
N ALA A 281 -16.72 -12.05 1.19
CA ALA A 281 -16.10 -13.32 1.56
C ALA A 281 -17.09 -14.51 1.48
N ASP A 282 -18.35 -14.30 1.83
CA ASP A 282 -19.43 -15.28 1.64
C ASP A 282 -20.11 -15.05 0.29
N ILE A 283 -19.53 -15.63 -0.77
CA ILE A 283 -20.00 -15.45 -2.14
C ILE A 283 -21.43 -16.01 -2.28
N GLU A 284 -21.70 -17.20 -1.75
CA GLU A 284 -23.00 -17.86 -1.90
C GLU A 284 -24.12 -17.16 -1.13
N GLY A 285 -23.82 -16.62 0.06
CA GLY A 285 -24.76 -15.84 0.87
C GLY A 285 -24.92 -14.38 0.43
N SER A 286 -24.11 -13.90 -0.51
CA SER A 286 -24.16 -12.51 -0.97
C SER A 286 -25.37 -12.24 -1.85
N LYS A 287 -26.10 -11.14 -1.62
CA LYS A 287 -27.23 -10.75 -2.48
C LYS A 287 -26.82 -10.44 -3.93
N VAL A 288 -25.63 -9.90 -4.14
CA VAL A 288 -25.10 -9.55 -5.47
C VAL A 288 -23.73 -10.20 -5.64
N ILE A 289 -23.60 -11.05 -6.67
CA ILE A 289 -22.35 -11.70 -7.05
C ILE A 289 -21.88 -11.09 -8.38
N TRP A 290 -20.60 -10.76 -8.46
CA TRP A 290 -19.94 -10.25 -9.65
C TRP A 290 -19.02 -11.32 -10.22
N ALA A 291 -19.12 -11.56 -11.51
CA ALA A 291 -18.27 -12.50 -12.23
C ALA A 291 -17.81 -11.86 -13.53
N ARG A 292 -16.62 -12.23 -14.00
CA ARG A 292 -16.13 -11.78 -15.30
C ARG A 292 -16.80 -12.59 -16.41
N ASP A 293 -17.05 -11.96 -17.55
CA ASP A 293 -17.47 -12.66 -18.76
C ASP A 293 -16.33 -13.55 -19.29
N MET A 294 -16.59 -14.85 -19.40
CA MET A 294 -15.69 -15.88 -19.96
C MET A 294 -16.27 -16.54 -21.23
N GLY A 295 -17.30 -15.94 -21.84
CA GLY A 295 -17.96 -16.47 -23.03
C GLY A 295 -18.70 -17.77 -22.75
N VAL A 296 -18.31 -18.86 -23.41
CA VAL A 296 -19.02 -20.16 -23.33
C VAL A 296 -19.02 -20.76 -21.91
N GLU A 297 -17.98 -20.48 -21.13
CA GLU A 297 -17.82 -20.97 -19.75
C GLU A 297 -18.84 -20.35 -18.78
N ASN A 298 -19.47 -19.22 -19.14
CA ASN A 298 -20.53 -18.62 -18.34
C ASN A 298 -21.72 -19.56 -18.13
N THR A 299 -21.93 -20.52 -19.03
CA THR A 299 -23.03 -21.49 -18.94
C THR A 299 -22.98 -22.30 -17.65
N GLU A 300 -21.78 -22.69 -17.20
CA GLU A 300 -21.61 -23.42 -15.94
C GLU A 300 -21.98 -22.56 -14.74
N LEU A 301 -21.50 -21.30 -14.72
CA LEU A 301 -21.79 -20.34 -13.67
C LEU A 301 -23.30 -20.02 -13.57
N LEU A 302 -23.95 -19.78 -14.71
CA LEU A 302 -25.39 -19.52 -14.79
C LEU A 302 -26.21 -20.71 -14.32
N ARG A 303 -25.76 -21.95 -14.61
CA ARG A 303 -26.41 -23.17 -14.11
C ARG A 303 -26.25 -23.29 -12.59
N TYR A 304 -25.04 -23.07 -12.08
CA TYR A 304 -24.73 -23.16 -10.66
C TYR A 304 -25.55 -22.14 -9.85
N PHE A 305 -25.65 -20.90 -10.34
CA PHE A 305 -26.44 -19.82 -9.71
C PHE A 305 -27.82 -19.63 -10.37
N SER A 306 -28.46 -20.70 -10.82
CA SER A 306 -29.73 -20.67 -11.58
C SER A 306 -30.91 -20.01 -10.86
N GLN A 307 -30.87 -19.90 -9.54
CA GLN A 307 -31.90 -19.23 -8.73
C GLN A 307 -31.75 -17.70 -8.67
N ARG A 308 -30.66 -17.16 -9.23
CA ARG A 308 -30.35 -15.72 -9.21
C ARG A 308 -30.75 -15.06 -10.52
N HIS A 309 -31.18 -13.81 -10.46
CA HIS A 309 -31.39 -12.99 -11.65
C HIS A 309 -30.04 -12.64 -12.27
N ALA A 310 -29.81 -13.11 -13.49
CA ALA A 310 -28.57 -12.87 -14.21
C ALA A 310 -28.61 -11.54 -14.97
N TRP A 311 -27.57 -10.74 -14.82
CA TRP A 311 -27.36 -9.44 -15.45
C TRP A 311 -26.06 -9.46 -16.25
N LEU A 312 -26.03 -8.71 -17.34
CA LEU A 312 -24.82 -8.30 -18.04
C LEU A 312 -24.55 -6.83 -17.70
N VAL A 313 -23.32 -6.54 -17.29
CA VAL A 313 -22.85 -5.17 -17.14
C VAL A 313 -21.65 -4.91 -18.05
N GLU A 314 -21.69 -3.78 -18.75
CA GLU A 314 -20.62 -3.31 -19.62
C GLU A 314 -20.09 -1.98 -19.07
N PRO A 315 -19.02 -2.00 -18.24
CA PRO A 315 -18.56 -0.84 -17.50
C PRO A 315 -17.95 0.25 -18.39
N ASP A 316 -17.41 -0.12 -19.55
CA ASP A 316 -16.70 0.78 -20.46
C ASP A 316 -17.61 1.70 -21.31
N TYR A 317 -18.93 1.62 -21.13
CA TYR A 317 -19.86 2.58 -21.71
C TYR A 317 -20.02 3.81 -20.80
N ASN A 318 -20.40 4.95 -21.38
CA ASN A 318 -20.69 6.16 -20.63
C ASN A 318 -22.14 6.62 -20.89
N PRO A 319 -23.09 6.37 -19.96
CA PRO A 319 -22.94 5.63 -18.70
C PRO A 319 -22.79 4.10 -18.90
N PRO A 320 -22.34 3.36 -17.87
CA PRO A 320 -22.29 1.90 -17.91
C PRO A 320 -23.65 1.30 -18.21
N LYS A 321 -23.67 0.21 -18.98
CA LYS A 321 -24.92 -0.49 -19.34
C LYS A 321 -25.15 -1.66 -18.40
N LEU A 322 -26.34 -1.73 -17.83
CA LEU A 322 -26.83 -2.88 -17.06
C LEU A 322 -28.08 -3.43 -17.75
N THR A 323 -28.02 -4.66 -18.24
CA THR A 323 -29.12 -5.32 -18.94
C THR A 323 -29.33 -6.73 -18.42
N PRO A 324 -30.53 -7.32 -18.55
CA PRO A 324 -30.72 -8.74 -18.28
C PRO A 324 -29.73 -9.58 -19.11
N TYR A 325 -29.17 -10.63 -18.51
CA TYR A 325 -28.28 -11.53 -19.23
C TYR A 325 -29.12 -12.44 -20.15
N VAL A 326 -28.85 -12.38 -21.45
CA VAL A 326 -29.49 -13.26 -22.45
C VAL A 326 -28.47 -14.32 -22.84
N GLN A 327 -28.87 -15.60 -22.74
CA GLN A 327 -28.05 -16.74 -23.14
C GLN A 327 -27.85 -16.81 -24.66
#